data_AF-A0A917W0A6-F1
#
_entry.id   AF-A0A917W0A6-F1
#
_cell.length_a   1.000
_cell.length_b   1.000
_cell.length_c   1.000
_cell.angle_alpha   90.00
_cell.angle_beta   90.00
_cell.angle_gamma   90.00
#
_symmetry.space_group_name_H-M   'P 1'
#
loop_
_entity.id
_entity.type
_entity.pdbx_description
1 polymer ?
#
loop_
_entity_poly.entity_id
_entity_poly.type
_entity_poly.pdbx_seq_one_letter_code
_entity_poly.pdbx_strand_id
1 'polypeptide(L)' 'MPAATVTVVLAAIFLLSAVVNMPINLDQADWRPDQVPTDWLAIRDRWQVSHAVRTVAALAGFGLLLIAGAPPRRPARI' A
#
# COMPACT_ATOMS: atom_id res chain seq x y z
N MET A 1 -8.25 15.02 -14.61
CA MET A 1 -8.13 14.92 -13.14
C MET A 1 -7.19 13.78 -12.66
N PRO A 2 -5.97 13.54 -13.21
CA PRO A 2 -5.11 12.44 -12.72
C PRO A 2 -4.52 12.69 -11.34
N ALA A 3 -4.19 13.95 -11.04
CA ALA A 3 -3.55 14.35 -9.78
C ALA A 3 -4.44 14.04 -8.56
N ALA A 4 -5.73 14.40 -8.61
CA ALA A 4 -6.66 14.13 -7.52
C ALA A 4 -6.81 12.61 -7.25
N THR A 5 -6.87 11.79 -8.29
CA THR A 5 -6.90 10.33 -8.16
C THR A 5 -5.65 9.80 -7.48
N VAL A 6 -4.47 10.26 -7.91
CA VAL A 6 -3.20 9.86 -7.28
C VAL A 6 -3.14 10.29 -5.81
N THR A 7 -3.56 11.51 -5.48
CA THR A 7 -3.61 12.00 -4.10
C THR A 7 -4.50 11.12 -3.22
N VAL A 8 -5.69 10.75 -3.69
CA VAL A 8 -6.60 9.86 -2.95
C VAL A 8 -5.98 8.48 -2.73
N VAL A 9 -5.34 7.91 -3.76
CA VAL A 9 -4.67 6.60 -3.65
C VAL A 9 -3.53 6.65 -2.63
N LEU A 10 -2.70 7.70 -2.66
CA LEU A 10 -1.61 7.89 -1.70
C LEU A 10 -2.13 8.09 -0.27
N ALA A 11 -3.21 8.84 -0.10
CA ALA A 11 -3.85 9.02 1.21
C ALA A 11 -4.38 7.69 1.76
N ALA A 12 -5.03 6.87 0.91
CA ALA A 12 -5.50 5.54 1.30
C ALA A 12 -4.35 4.61 1.71
N ILE A 13 -3.24 4.60 0.95
CA ILE A 13 -2.02 3.86 1.28
C ILE A 13 -1.47 4.27 2.65
N PHE A 14 -1.37 5.59 2.89
CA PHE A 14 -0.90 6.14 4.15
C PHE A 14 -1.80 5.71 5.32
N LEU A 15 -3.12 5.85 5.17
CA LEU A 15 -4.09 5.49 6.20
C LEU A 15 -4.06 3.99 6.52
N LEU A 16 -4.04 3.10 5.51
CA LEU A 16 -3.90 1.66 5.74
C LEU A 16 -2.61 1.33 6.51
N SER A 17 -1.51 1.99 6.14
CA SER A 17 -0.22 1.80 6.82
C SER A 17 -0.29 2.24 8.28
N ALA A 18 -0.81 3.44 8.54
CA ALA A 18 -0.81 4.04 9.87
C ALA A 18 -1.83 3.43 10.83
N VAL A 19 -3.00 3.02 10.32
CA VAL A 19 -4.13 2.56 11.13
C VAL A 19 -4.20 1.03 11.24
N VAL A 20 -3.67 0.28 10.27
CA VAL A 20 -3.76 -1.19 10.27
C VAL A 20 -2.38 -1.84 10.42
N ASN A 21 -1.46 -1.59 9.49
CA ASN A 21 -0.18 -2.31 9.48
C ASN A 21 0.74 -1.88 10.64
N MET A 22 0.85 -0.57 10.90
CA MET A 22 1.75 -0.06 11.94
C MET A 22 1.34 -0.53 13.34
N PRO A 23 0.06 -0.47 13.77
CA PRO A 23 -0.33 -0.98 15.08
C PRO A 23 -0.07 -2.46 15.24
N ILE A 24 -0.32 -3.28 14.20
CA ILE A 24 0.01 -4.70 14.22
C ILE A 24 1.52 -4.92 14.34
N ASN A 25 2.34 -4.16 13.60
CA ASN A 25 3.80 -4.27 13.71
C ASN A 25 4.32 -3.91 15.11
N LEU A 26 3.73 -2.90 15.74
CA LEU A 26 4.09 -2.48 17.10
C LEU A 26 3.71 -3.56 18.13
N ASP A 27 2.51 -4.13 18.00
CA ASP A 27 2.10 -5.26 18.85
C ASP A 27 3.01 -6.48 18.67
N GLN A 28 3.33 -6.82 17.42
CA GLN A 28 4.22 -7.93 17.07
C GLN A 28 5.67 -7.73 17.52
N ALA A 29 6.11 -6.49 17.74
CA ALA A 29 7.47 -6.21 18.20
C ALA A 29 7.75 -6.79 19.59
N ASP A 30 6.71 -6.93 20.41
CA ASP A 30 6.78 -7.46 21.77
C ASP A 30 6.51 -8.97 21.85
N TRP A 31 6.23 -9.62 20.71
CA TRP A 31 5.96 -11.06 20.69
C TRP A 31 7.21 -11.87 20.99
N ARG A 32 7.06 -12.90 21.84
CA ARG A 32 8.10 -13.88 22.11
C ARG A 32 7.79 -15.20 21.39
N PRO A 33 8.78 -15.88 20.79
CA PRO A 33 8.56 -17.14 20.07
C PRO A 33 7.93 -18.26 20.93
N ASP A 34 8.20 -18.24 22.24
CA ASP A 34 7.65 -19.17 23.23
C ASP A 34 6.29 -18.74 23.79
N GLN A 35 5.80 -17.54 23.46
CA GLN A 35 4.58 -16.94 23.99
C GLN A 35 3.84 -16.12 22.92
N VAL A 36 3.56 -16.76 21.78
CA VAL A 36 2.80 -16.14 20.69
C VAL A 36 1.30 -16.09 21.06
N PRO A 37 0.58 -14.97 20.77
CA PRO A 37 -0.87 -14.89 21.00
C PRO A 37 -1.63 -16.04 20.34
N THR A 38 -2.68 -16.55 20.98
CA THR A 38 -3.44 -17.70 20.47
C THR A 38 -4.16 -17.42 19.14
N ASP A 39 -4.42 -16.15 18.84
CA ASP A 39 -5.07 -15.65 17.64
C ASP A 39 -4.09 -15.11 16.57
N TRP A 40 -2.78 -15.41 16.70
CA TRP A 40 -1.74 -14.88 15.82
C TRP A 40 -1.99 -15.11 14.32
N LEU A 41 -2.66 -16.21 13.96
CA LEU A 41 -3.04 -16.50 12.57
C LEU A 41 -3.99 -15.42 12.02
N ALA A 42 -4.99 -15.02 12.80
CA ALA A 42 -5.93 -13.98 12.41
C ALA A 42 -5.25 -12.61 12.31
N ILE A 43 -4.33 -12.32 13.23
CA ILE A 43 -3.52 -11.09 13.22
C ILE A 43 -2.64 -11.05 11.95
N ARG A 44 -1.96 -12.16 11.65
CA ARG A 44 -1.16 -12.32 10.43
C ARG A 44 -2.02 -12.13 9.18
N ASP A 45 -3.18 -12.77 9.09
CA ASP A 45 -4.02 -12.72 7.90
C ASP A 45 -4.56 -11.30 7.66
N ARG A 46 -4.95 -10.59 8.73
CA ARG A 46 -5.33 -9.17 8.65
C ARG A 46 -4.17 -8.30 8.15
N TRP A 47 -2.96 -8.55 8.64
CA TRP A 47 -1.76 -7.86 8.16
C TRP A 47 -1.49 -8.15 6.68
N GLN A 48 -1.57 -9.42 6.24
CA GLN A 48 -1.30 -9.82 4.86
C GLN A 48 -2.31 -9.21 3.88
N VAL A 49 -3.61 -9.22 4.23
CA VAL A 49 -4.65 -8.61 3.39
C VAL A 49 -4.42 -7.10 3.24
N SER A 50 -4.20 -6.40 4.36
CA SER A 50 -3.95 -4.95 4.31
C SER A 50 -2.66 -4.60 3.56
N HIS A 51 -1.61 -5.41 3.73
CA HIS A 51 -0.35 -5.26 3.00
C HIS A 51 -0.54 -5.47 1.49
N ALA A 52 -1.27 -6.52 1.08
CA ALA A 52 -1.55 -6.78 -0.32
C ALA A 52 -2.36 -5.65 -0.98
N VAL A 53 -3.42 -5.17 -0.32
CA VAL A 53 -4.22 -4.03 -0.78
C VAL A 53 -3.34 -2.79 -0.96
N ARG A 54 -2.49 -2.50 0.03
CA ARG A 54 -1.56 -1.36 -0.03
C ARG A 54 -0.61 -1.47 -1.22
N THR A 55 -0.05 -2.65 -1.46
CA THR A 55 0.90 -2.89 -2.54
C THR A 55 0.25 -2.71 -3.91
N VAL A 56 -0.95 -3.25 -4.11
CA VAL A 56 -1.71 -3.06 -5.37
C VAL A 56 -2.03 -1.58 -5.59
N ALA A 57 -2.47 -0.87 -4.54
CA ALA A 57 -2.73 0.56 -4.61
C ALA A 57 -1.46 1.36 -4.97
N ALA A 58 -0.31 1.01 -4.39
CA ALA A 58 0.96 1.66 -4.68
C ALA A 58 1.39 1.46 -6.14
N LEU A 59 1.25 0.25 -6.67
CA LEU A 59 1.53 -0.06 -8.08
C LEU A 59 0.61 0.73 -9.02
N ALA A 60 -0.69 0.80 -8.71
CA ALA A 60 -1.65 1.58 -9.49
C ALA A 60 -1.33 3.08 -9.44
N GLY A 61 -1.06 3.63 -8.26
CA GLY A 61 -0.68 5.03 -8.08
C GLY A 61 0.60 5.40 -8.84
N PHE A 62 1.61 4.51 -8.79
CA PHE A 62 2.84 4.68 -9.55
C PHE A 62 2.58 4.64 -11.07
N GLY A 63 1.77 3.69 -11.56
CA GLY A 63 1.38 3.63 -12.96
C GLY A 63 0.67 4.90 -13.44
N LEU A 64 -0.23 5.47 -12.62
CA LEU A 64 -0.91 6.73 -12.92
C LEU A 64 0.08 7.91 -13.00
N LEU A 65 1.07 7.96 -12.11
CA LEU A 65 2.13 8.98 -12.15
C LEU A 65 2.96 8.88 -13.43
N LEU A 66 3.33 7.66 -13.85
CA LEU A 66 4.06 7.45 -15.10
C LEU A 66 3.26 7.91 -16.32
N ILE A 67 1.97 7.60 -16.38
CA ILE A 67 1.08 8.03 -17.47
C ILE A 67 0.93 9.55 -17.48
N ALA A 68 0.75 10.17 -16.32
CA ALA A 68 0.60 11.62 -16.20
C ALA A 68 1.88 12.39 -16.56
N GLY A 69 3.05 11.81 -16.29
CA GLY A 69 4.36 12.39 -16.60
C GLY A 69 4.90 12.04 -17.99
N ALA A 70 4.24 11.17 -18.75
CA ALA A 70 4.72 10.74 -20.06
C ALA A 70 4.71 11.90 -21.07
N PRO A 71 5.82 12.17 -21.78
CA PRO A 71 5.83 13.20 -22.81
C PRO A 71 4.90 12.82 -23.98
N PRO A 72 4.35 13.80 -24.71
CA PRO A 72 3.55 13.53 -25.89
C PRO A 72 4.37 12.67 -26.87
N ARG A 73 3.75 11.63 -27.44
CA ARG A 73 4.38 10.85 -28.51
C ARG A 73 4.63 11.80 -29.69
N ARG A 74 5.90 12.07 -30.01
CA ARG A 74 6.24 12.81 -31.22
C ARG A 74 5.83 11.96 -32.43
N PRO A 75 5.02 12.47 -33.37
CA PRO A 75 4.74 11.74 -34.59
C PRO A 75 6.04 11.51 -35.37
N ALA A 76 6.22 10.30 -35.90
CA ALA A 76 7.34 10.00 -36.79
C ALA A 76 7.23 10.92 -38.02
N ARG A 77 8.24 11.75 -38.24
CA ARG A 77 8.33 12.56 -39.46
C ARG A 77 8.75 11.59 -40.59
N ILE A 78 7.79 11.21 -41.42
CA ILE A 78 8.02 10.52 -42.71
C ILE A 78 8.35 11.58 -43.76
#